data_AF-A0A6P5JI87-F1
#
_entry.id   AF-A0A6P5JI87-F1
#
_cell.length_a   1.000
_cell.length_b   1.000
_cell.length_c   1.000
_cell.angle_alpha   90.00
_cell.angle_beta   90.00
_cell.angle_gamma   90.00
#
_symmetry.space_group_name_H-M   'P 1'
#
loop_
_entity.id
_entity.type
_entity.pdbx_description
1 polymer ?
#
loop_
_entity_poly.entity_id
_entity_poly.type
_entity_poly.pdbx_seq_one_letter_code
_entity_poly.pdbx_strand_id
1 'polypeptide(L)'
;MAAETSAGRRQLRQRKGGRLRGLSRDSREDVCACAGRSEGGGCPRNGPERRCLGTECVQVLPRERRRLLLPLGSGCRCRSLARLLVGLLVCSEPHLPPALASWPSGRTPPPKMPLRSSNVVQPQDYKEAASLEKKRQAELQLQSRWFNTRELLIGGDHNAWAAQVHDRKIQEATEKGKHEMIGAEMRENDHIACVLDQCQQRDRRELQKAISEFWQTFQKPESRREFDLSDPLALKKDVPAHVSDQDTSNTISGLQKFMGEDLNAKERKKAQEEQNREWALEQQRMWNNALADHRFAEDIFTKTRLEFDQTAMNLQKLELATKRVVCETVKDFNKSQMLEVTERKRREHRQEEEDNMAEIASTLQSDFLSENPQQAASSFGPHRVVTDRWKGMSKEQLDKIQLVQKQQIQEKQRLQEEERQLDFDWDRQQIQAARANLLFERQQQRLNRELRRAMDNKNLNLAREHKDMQDYLKEQVYLSYPAAQYFTQFNTTSK
;
A
#
# COMPACT_ATOMS: atom_id res chain seq x y z
N MET A 1 16.93 47.49 -50.71
CA MET A 1 15.52 47.34 -50.30
C MET A 1 15.57 47.03 -48.81
N ALA A 2 15.52 48.00 -47.89
CA ALA A 2 14.50 49.04 -47.69
C ALA A 2 13.14 48.41 -47.31
N ALA A 3 12.52 48.74 -46.16
CA ALA A 3 12.84 49.78 -45.18
C ALA A 3 12.27 49.46 -43.76
N GLU A 4 12.77 50.18 -42.73
CA GLU A 4 12.01 50.86 -41.65
C GLU A 4 10.97 50.09 -40.76
N THR A 5 10.64 50.44 -39.50
CA THR A 5 11.12 51.50 -38.57
C THR A 5 10.83 51.18 -37.09
N SER A 6 11.75 51.61 -36.22
CA SER A 6 11.61 52.22 -34.88
C SER A 6 10.45 51.91 -33.87
N ALA A 7 10.87 51.92 -32.58
CA ALA A 7 10.15 52.42 -31.38
C ALA A 7 9.03 51.58 -30.74
N GLY A 8 8.78 51.65 -29.42
CA GLY A 8 9.59 52.26 -28.34
C GLY A 8 8.79 52.76 -27.11
N ARG A 9 9.49 52.93 -25.97
CA ARG A 9 9.02 53.46 -24.64
C ARG A 9 8.22 52.42 -23.80
N ARG A 10 8.59 52.13 -22.53
CA ARG A 10 8.59 52.91 -21.25
C ARG A 10 7.16 53.25 -20.78
N GLN A 11 6.75 53.26 -19.50
CA GLN A 11 7.29 52.90 -18.16
C GLN A 11 6.05 52.86 -17.18
N LEU A 12 6.01 52.86 -15.83
CA LEU A 12 6.92 53.07 -14.66
C LEU A 12 6.20 52.55 -13.38
N ARG A 13 6.91 52.45 -12.22
CA ARG A 13 6.43 52.18 -10.83
C ARG A 13 6.10 50.70 -10.53
N GLN A 14 6.55 50.05 -9.43
CA GLN A 14 6.82 50.39 -8.01
C GLN A 14 5.59 50.67 -7.12
N ARG A 15 5.34 49.79 -6.13
CA ARG A 15 5.81 50.00 -4.74
C ARG A 15 5.65 48.73 -3.86
N LYS A 16 6.25 48.78 -2.65
CA LYS A 16 6.23 47.72 -1.62
C LYS A 16 5.00 47.85 -0.70
N GLY A 17 4.61 46.76 -0.03
CA GLY A 17 4.01 46.83 1.31
C GLY A 17 2.92 45.77 1.60
N GLY A 18 2.86 45.28 2.84
CA GLY A 18 1.73 44.50 3.36
C GLY A 18 2.07 43.08 3.84
N ARG A 19 2.29 42.91 5.15
CA ARG A 19 1.95 41.66 5.85
C ARG A 19 0.48 41.76 6.28
N LEU A 20 -0.28 40.66 6.25
CA LEU A 20 -0.96 40.13 7.45
C LEU A 20 -1.60 38.75 7.17
N ARG A 21 -2.22 38.18 8.21
CA ARG A 21 -2.67 36.77 8.28
C ARG A 21 -4.06 36.58 7.66
N GLY A 22 -4.31 35.41 7.09
CA GLY A 22 -5.65 34.89 6.76
C GLY A 22 -5.71 33.37 7.02
N LEU A 23 -6.85 32.87 7.50
CA LEU A 23 -7.06 31.46 7.86
C LEU A 23 -8.28 30.88 7.12
N SER A 24 -8.04 29.93 6.22
CA SER A 24 -9.03 29.01 5.63
C SER A 24 -8.23 27.86 4.99
N ARG A 25 -8.37 26.61 5.48
CA ARG A 25 -9.33 25.62 4.95
C ARG A 25 -9.27 25.48 3.43
N ASP A 26 -8.53 24.49 2.94
CA ASP A 26 -9.09 23.26 2.36
C ASP A 26 -7.94 22.27 2.07
N SER A 27 -7.95 21.03 2.58
CA SER A 27 -8.83 19.88 2.30
C SER A 27 -8.23 18.94 1.25
N ARG A 28 -7.49 17.93 1.75
CA ARG A 28 -7.58 16.54 1.24
C ARG A 28 -7.00 15.56 2.25
N GLU A 29 -7.75 14.50 2.48
CA GLU A 29 -7.29 13.30 3.18
C GLU A 29 -6.43 12.47 2.22
N ASP A 30 -5.56 11.63 2.78
CA ASP A 30 -5.39 10.28 2.24
C ASP A 30 -5.20 9.32 3.41
N VAL A 31 -5.86 8.16 3.33
CA VAL A 31 -6.06 7.25 4.47
C VAL A 31 -5.24 5.98 4.27
N CYS A 32 -4.56 5.53 5.33
CA CYS A 32 -4.17 4.12 5.42
C CYS A 32 -4.58 3.58 6.79
N ALA A 33 -5.56 2.67 6.80
CA ALA A 33 -6.16 2.11 7.99
C ALA A 33 -6.16 0.59 7.95
N CYS A 34 -5.51 -0.03 8.94
CA CYS A 34 -5.69 -1.42 9.39
C CYS A 34 -4.94 -1.60 10.73
N ALA A 35 -5.42 -2.37 11.69
CA ALA A 35 -6.72 -3.02 11.83
C ALA A 35 -7.13 -3.01 13.31
N GLY A 36 -8.42 -3.05 13.58
CA GLY A 36 -8.94 -3.20 14.93
C GLY A 36 -9.92 -4.36 15.03
N ARG A 37 -9.87 -5.08 16.16
CA ARG A 37 -11.03 -5.50 16.97
C ARG A 37 -10.56 -6.29 18.19
N SER A 38 -11.01 -5.85 19.35
CA SER A 38 -10.98 -6.55 20.64
C SER A 38 -12.31 -6.27 21.36
N GLU A 39 -12.55 -6.98 22.47
CA GLU A 39 -13.81 -7.04 23.24
C GLU A 39 -14.85 -8.04 22.69
N GLY A 40 -15.42 -8.93 23.53
CA GLY A 40 -15.08 -9.17 24.93
C GLY A 40 -16.03 -10.11 25.69
N GLY A 41 -15.68 -10.41 26.95
CA GLY A 41 -16.57 -11.05 27.93
C GLY A 41 -16.53 -12.58 28.00
N GLY A 42 -16.36 -13.14 29.21
CA GLY A 42 -16.51 -14.58 29.45
C GLY A 42 -15.66 -15.12 30.60
N CYS A 43 -16.24 -15.26 31.79
CA CYS A 43 -15.69 -16.00 32.94
C CYS A 43 -16.88 -16.72 33.61
N PRO A 44 -16.76 -17.99 34.06
CA PRO A 44 -16.25 -18.20 35.42
C PRO A 44 -15.49 -19.53 35.70
N ARG A 45 -14.74 -19.52 36.82
CA ARG A 45 -14.43 -20.62 37.78
C ARG A 45 -14.52 -22.09 37.32
N ASN A 46 -13.40 -22.82 37.43
CA ASN A 46 -13.19 -23.87 38.46
C ASN A 46 -11.73 -24.40 38.44
N GLY A 47 -11.28 -25.00 39.55
CA GLY A 47 -10.02 -25.77 39.65
C GLY A 47 -10.22 -27.28 39.42
N PRO A 48 -9.30 -28.19 39.81
CA PRO A 48 -8.13 -27.98 40.69
C PRO A 48 -6.79 -28.65 40.25
N GLU A 49 -5.79 -28.56 41.12
CA GLU A 49 -4.64 -29.47 41.35
C GLU A 49 -3.95 -30.28 40.22
N ARG A 50 -2.63 -30.03 40.07
CA ARG A 50 -1.54 -31.03 40.14
C ARG A 50 -0.21 -30.28 40.39
N ARG A 51 0.38 -30.37 41.59
CA ARG A 51 1.33 -31.41 42.06
C ARG A 51 2.65 -31.48 41.28
N CYS A 52 3.67 -30.80 41.80
CA CYS A 52 5.07 -31.18 41.60
C CYS A 52 5.37 -32.45 42.42
N LEU A 53 6.09 -33.44 41.87
CA LEU A 53 6.71 -34.53 42.63
C LEU A 53 7.98 -35.05 41.93
N GLY A 54 9.09 -35.07 42.69
CA GLY A 54 10.31 -35.87 42.43
C GLY A 54 11.18 -35.47 41.24
N THR A 55 12.47 -35.81 41.20
CA THR A 55 13.45 -36.32 42.19
C THR A 55 14.85 -36.02 41.58
N GLU A 56 16.02 -36.04 42.25
CA GLU A 56 16.42 -36.53 43.57
C GLU A 56 17.66 -35.76 44.11
N CYS A 57 18.19 -36.16 45.26
CA CYS A 57 19.33 -35.54 45.96
C CYS A 57 20.71 -35.83 45.32
N VAL A 58 21.65 -34.87 45.42
CA VAL A 58 23.04 -35.13 45.86
C VAL A 58 23.55 -33.94 46.69
N GLN A 59 24.20 -34.21 47.82
CA GLN A 59 24.95 -33.23 48.61
C GLN A 59 26.42 -33.19 48.20
N VAL A 60 26.97 -32.06 47.71
CA VAL A 60 28.42 -31.78 47.81
C VAL A 60 28.68 -30.27 47.95
N LEU A 61 29.32 -29.89 49.05
CA LEU A 61 30.13 -28.67 49.24
C LEU A 61 31.35 -29.04 50.11
N PRO A 62 32.46 -28.27 50.12
CA PRO A 62 32.83 -27.15 49.24
C PRO A 62 34.19 -27.37 48.53
N ARG A 63 34.66 -26.39 47.76
CA ARG A 63 36.07 -26.25 47.35
C ARG A 63 36.52 -24.78 47.38
N GLU A 64 37.03 -24.33 48.52
CA GLU A 64 37.70 -23.04 48.63
C GLU A 64 39.14 -23.09 48.08
N ARG A 65 39.70 -21.92 47.71
CA ARG A 65 41.06 -21.81 47.17
C ARG A 65 42.06 -21.34 48.23
N ARG A 66 43.23 -21.99 48.22
CA ARG A 66 44.40 -21.71 49.06
C ARG A 66 44.76 -20.21 49.16
N ARG A 67 45.17 -19.75 50.35
CA ARG A 67 46.24 -18.76 50.51
C ARG A 67 47.19 -19.11 51.68
N LEU A 68 48.47 -19.25 51.32
CA LEU A 68 49.67 -18.81 52.03
C LEU A 68 50.14 -19.46 53.36
N LEU A 69 51.44 -19.77 53.33
CA LEU A 69 52.44 -19.85 54.41
C LEU A 69 52.55 -21.13 55.28
N LEU A 70 53.77 -21.30 55.79
CA LEU A 70 54.37 -22.53 56.34
C LEU A 70 54.74 -22.34 57.85
N PRO A 71 55.07 -23.42 58.59
CA PRO A 71 54.65 -23.52 59.99
C PRO A 71 55.74 -23.23 61.05
N LEU A 72 55.28 -23.09 62.30
CA LEU A 72 56.05 -23.34 63.51
C LEU A 72 55.81 -24.77 64.02
N GLY A 73 56.79 -25.39 64.67
CA GLY A 73 56.84 -26.85 64.85
C GLY A 73 56.69 -27.42 66.27
N SER A 74 56.42 -28.72 66.32
CA SER A 74 56.59 -29.68 67.43
C SER A 74 56.25 -31.09 66.89
N GLY A 75 56.64 -32.23 67.47
CA GLY A 75 57.61 -32.49 68.54
C GLY A 75 57.60 -33.96 69.01
N CYS A 76 58.77 -34.61 69.04
CA CYS A 76 59.14 -35.82 69.81
C CYS A 76 58.31 -37.14 69.72
N ARG A 77 59.01 -38.26 69.37
CA ARG A 77 59.01 -39.62 70.00
C ARG A 77 59.75 -40.63 69.09
N CYS A 78 60.39 -41.72 69.54
CA CYS A 78 61.10 -42.09 70.79
C CYS A 78 61.77 -43.49 70.61
N ARG A 79 62.69 -43.90 71.52
CA ARG A 79 63.32 -45.26 71.69
C ARG A 79 64.46 -45.63 70.70
N SER A 80 65.49 -46.42 71.06
CA SER A 80 65.99 -46.93 72.38
C SER A 80 67.33 -47.73 72.31
N LEU A 81 68.13 -47.70 73.41
CA LEU A 81 69.22 -48.66 73.83
C LEU A 81 70.53 -48.66 72.97
N ALA A 82 71.73 -49.04 73.45
CA ALA A 82 72.29 -49.57 74.72
C ALA A 82 73.72 -48.97 74.99
N ARG A 83 74.22 -48.70 76.23
CA ARG A 83 75.02 -49.54 77.18
C ARG A 83 76.18 -50.40 76.60
N LEU A 84 77.32 -50.69 77.27
CA LEU A 84 78.20 -50.07 78.32
C LEU A 84 79.36 -51.07 78.66
N LEU A 85 80.43 -50.66 79.41
CA LEU A 85 81.49 -51.49 80.10
C LEU A 85 82.58 -52.18 79.21
N VAL A 86 83.74 -52.68 79.71
CA VAL A 86 84.80 -52.13 80.63
C VAL A 86 86.06 -53.05 80.67
N GLY A 87 87.27 -52.48 80.89
CA GLY A 87 88.48 -53.17 81.43
C GLY A 87 89.37 -54.01 80.47
N LEU A 88 90.49 -54.65 80.88
CA LEU A 88 91.53 -54.31 81.89
C LEU A 88 92.71 -55.34 81.91
N LEU A 89 93.96 -54.87 81.76
CA LEU A 89 95.23 -55.39 82.33
C LEU A 89 95.81 -56.79 81.97
N VAL A 90 97.01 -57.06 82.55
CA VAL A 90 97.85 -58.31 82.58
C VAL A 90 98.63 -58.59 81.28
N CYS A 91 99.96 -58.80 81.17
CA CYS A 91 101.20 -58.76 81.98
C CYS A 91 102.06 -60.00 81.62
N SER A 92 103.39 -59.85 81.39
CA SER A 92 104.43 -60.88 81.64
C SER A 92 105.85 -60.35 81.34
N GLU A 93 106.73 -60.41 82.34
CA GLU A 93 108.22 -60.45 82.19
C GLU A 93 108.66 -61.95 82.29
N PRO A 94 109.88 -62.40 82.70
CA PRO A 94 111.19 -61.73 82.89
C PRO A 94 112.42 -62.53 82.37
N HIS A 95 113.65 -61.97 82.47
CA HIS A 95 114.68 -62.53 83.37
C HIS A 95 115.98 -61.69 83.51
N LEU A 96 116.47 -61.62 84.76
CA LEU A 96 117.80 -61.19 85.27
C LEU A 96 118.58 -62.45 85.76
N PRO A 97 119.77 -62.44 86.44
CA PRO A 97 120.65 -61.37 86.99
C PRO A 97 122.13 -61.56 86.49
N PRO A 98 123.28 -61.38 87.21
CA PRO A 98 123.61 -60.75 88.51
C PRO A 98 124.93 -59.92 88.60
N ALA A 99 125.20 -59.38 89.82
CA ALA A 99 126.53 -59.21 90.48
C ALA A 99 127.56 -58.16 89.95
N LEU A 100 128.31 -57.42 90.80
CA LEU A 100 128.35 -57.34 92.28
C LEU A 100 129.04 -56.03 92.77
N ALA A 101 128.50 -55.40 93.84
CA ALA A 101 129.16 -54.58 94.91
C ALA A 101 130.15 -53.42 94.56
N SER A 102 130.41 -52.39 95.39
CA SER A 102 129.76 -51.71 96.54
C SER A 102 130.52 -50.37 96.77
N TRP A 103 129.92 -49.22 97.11
CA TRP A 103 129.55 -48.75 98.47
C TRP A 103 130.63 -48.99 99.56
N PRO A 104 130.86 -48.08 100.55
CA PRO A 104 129.81 -47.30 101.24
C PRO A 104 130.18 -45.84 101.66
N SER A 105 129.35 -45.27 102.54
CA SER A 105 129.40 -43.90 103.05
C SER A 105 129.81 -43.77 104.53
N GLY A 106 130.64 -42.76 104.87
CA GLY A 106 130.37 -41.85 106.01
C GLY A 106 130.99 -42.11 107.41
N ARG A 107 131.37 -40.97 108.05
CA ARG A 107 131.55 -40.68 109.50
C ARG A 107 132.80 -41.23 110.26
N THR A 108 133.68 -40.28 110.63
CA THR A 108 134.23 -39.99 112.00
C THR A 108 134.13 -41.05 113.10
N PRO A 109 135.17 -41.30 113.95
CA PRO A 109 135.70 -40.27 114.88
C PRO A 109 137.23 -40.33 115.24
N PRO A 110 137.76 -39.36 116.03
CA PRO A 110 139.15 -39.35 116.57
C PRO A 110 139.24 -39.87 118.04
N PRO A 111 140.44 -40.17 118.58
CA PRO A 111 141.13 -39.18 119.44
C PRO A 111 142.69 -39.21 119.54
N LYS A 112 143.25 -38.05 119.93
CA LYS A 112 144.51 -37.67 120.65
C LYS A 112 145.72 -38.64 120.80
N MET A 113 146.93 -38.04 120.70
CA MET A 113 148.26 -38.59 121.06
C MET A 113 148.49 -38.76 122.58
N PRO A 114 149.56 -39.49 122.98
CA PRO A 114 150.74 -38.79 123.55
C PRO A 114 152.12 -39.29 123.02
N LEU A 115 153.21 -38.66 123.50
CA LEU A 115 154.60 -38.79 123.03
C LEU A 115 155.33 -40.07 123.48
N ARG A 116 156.51 -40.35 122.88
CA ARG A 116 157.43 -41.43 123.27
C ARG A 116 158.91 -41.00 123.24
N SER A 117 159.68 -41.50 124.21
CA SER A 117 161.14 -41.74 124.16
C SER A 117 161.41 -43.06 124.93
N SER A 118 162.57 -43.72 124.88
CA SER A 118 163.87 -43.43 124.25
C SER A 118 164.45 -44.69 123.54
N ASN A 119 165.74 -44.69 123.20
CA ASN A 119 166.38 -45.61 122.23
C ASN A 119 167.03 -46.87 122.87
N VAL A 120 167.17 -47.95 122.08
CA VAL A 120 168.41 -48.71 121.78
C VAL A 120 168.10 -49.67 120.59
N VAL A 121 169.11 -50.04 119.80
CA VAL A 121 168.98 -50.71 118.48
C VAL A 121 168.92 -52.25 118.57
N GLN A 122 168.31 -52.91 117.57
CA GLN A 122 168.08 -54.37 117.49
C GLN A 122 168.02 -54.87 116.03
N PRO A 123 167.93 -56.19 115.74
CA PRO A 123 168.07 -56.80 114.39
C PRO A 123 167.12 -56.35 113.25
N GLN A 124 166.32 -55.31 113.44
CA GLN A 124 165.61 -54.58 112.39
C GLN A 124 166.58 -54.16 111.26
N ASP A 125 167.78 -53.71 111.61
CA ASP A 125 168.80 -53.12 110.73
C ASP A 125 169.05 -53.95 109.45
N TYR A 126 169.05 -55.28 109.52
CA TYR A 126 169.26 -56.15 108.36
C TYR A 126 168.06 -56.20 107.41
N LYS A 127 166.82 -56.10 107.93
CA LYS A 127 165.61 -55.97 107.10
C LYS A 127 165.52 -54.58 106.51
N GLU A 128 165.92 -53.56 107.26
CA GLU A 128 166.06 -52.20 106.73
C GLU A 128 167.10 -52.16 105.61
N ALA A 129 168.28 -52.76 105.79
CA ALA A 129 169.32 -52.91 104.76
C ALA A 129 168.80 -53.66 103.51
N ALA A 130 168.11 -54.78 103.64
CA ALA A 130 167.52 -55.46 102.47
C ALA A 130 166.41 -54.66 101.79
N SER A 131 165.64 -53.86 102.54
CA SER A 131 164.67 -52.91 101.98
C SER A 131 165.35 -51.74 101.29
N LEU A 132 166.49 -51.27 101.82
CA LEU A 132 167.34 -50.24 101.24
C LEU A 132 168.04 -50.76 99.98
N GLU A 133 168.41 -52.03 99.92
CA GLU A 133 169.02 -52.63 98.73
C GLU A 133 167.98 -52.83 97.62
N LYS A 134 166.74 -53.21 97.95
CA LYS A 134 165.62 -53.17 97.00
C LYS A 134 165.26 -51.74 96.59
N LYS A 135 165.29 -50.77 97.50
CA LYS A 135 165.13 -49.35 97.16
C LYS A 135 166.25 -48.88 96.24
N ARG A 136 167.52 -49.22 96.51
CA ARG A 136 168.68 -48.96 95.63
C ARG A 136 168.54 -49.62 94.27
N GLN A 137 168.06 -50.86 94.18
CA GLN A 137 167.82 -51.53 92.89
C GLN A 137 166.67 -50.88 92.13
N ALA A 138 165.58 -50.49 92.80
CA ALA A 138 164.50 -49.70 92.21
C ALA A 138 164.97 -48.28 91.82
N GLU A 139 165.82 -47.65 92.63
CA GLU A 139 166.47 -46.36 92.36
C GLU A 139 167.49 -46.48 91.23
N LEU A 140 168.18 -47.61 91.04
CA LEU A 140 169.06 -47.86 89.90
C LEU A 140 168.27 -48.14 88.62
N GLN A 141 167.12 -48.80 88.71
CA GLN A 141 166.17 -48.96 87.59
C GLN A 141 165.42 -47.67 87.27
N LEU A 142 165.18 -46.81 88.25
CA LEU A 142 164.67 -45.45 88.06
C LEU A 142 165.76 -44.55 87.51
N GLN A 143 166.99 -44.60 88.02
CA GLN A 143 168.14 -43.81 87.56
C GLN A 143 168.56 -44.20 86.16
N SER A 144 168.59 -45.48 85.79
CA SER A 144 168.88 -45.88 84.41
C SER A 144 167.86 -45.26 83.44
N ARG A 145 166.57 -45.31 83.79
CA ARG A 145 165.48 -44.65 83.05
C ARG A 145 165.50 -43.12 83.13
N TRP A 146 166.00 -42.53 84.22
CA TRP A 146 166.04 -41.07 84.46
C TRP A 146 167.24 -40.40 83.80
N PHE A 147 168.39 -41.07 83.76
CA PHE A 147 169.57 -40.64 83.00
C PHE A 147 169.45 -40.98 81.50
N ASN A 148 168.73 -42.05 81.12
CA ASN A 148 168.23 -42.20 79.74
C ASN A 148 167.10 -41.21 79.47
N THR A 149 167.45 -39.94 79.24
CA THR A 149 166.53 -38.87 78.84
C THR A 149 165.62 -39.27 77.67
N ARG A 150 166.12 -40.10 76.73
CA ARG A 150 165.33 -40.66 75.62
C ARG A 150 164.24 -41.64 76.06
N GLU A 151 164.51 -42.49 77.06
CA GLU A 151 163.51 -43.42 77.60
C GLU A 151 162.52 -42.72 78.53
N LEU A 152 162.92 -41.66 79.22
CA LEU A 152 162.01 -40.84 80.03
C LEU A 152 161.09 -39.95 79.18
N LEU A 153 161.56 -39.48 78.02
CA LEU A 153 160.77 -38.66 77.09
C LEU A 153 159.92 -39.46 76.10
N ILE A 154 160.40 -40.64 75.64
CA ILE A 154 159.80 -41.38 74.51
C ILE A 154 159.80 -42.91 74.71
N GLY A 155 160.10 -43.42 75.92
CA GLY A 155 160.14 -44.86 76.18
C GLY A 155 158.76 -45.49 76.37
N GLY A 156 158.48 -46.59 75.68
CA GLY A 156 157.25 -47.36 75.82
C GLY A 156 157.39 -48.79 75.26
N ASP A 157 156.46 -49.67 75.63
CA ASP A 157 156.49 -51.08 75.22
C ASP A 157 155.87 -51.26 73.82
N HIS A 158 156.74 -51.32 72.81
CA HIS A 158 156.36 -51.56 71.43
C HIS A 158 155.64 -52.90 71.20
N ASN A 159 155.90 -53.94 72.01
CA ASN A 159 155.25 -55.24 71.87
C ASN A 159 153.82 -55.20 72.41
N ALA A 160 153.61 -54.55 73.56
CA ALA A 160 152.28 -54.31 74.10
C ALA A 160 151.43 -53.44 73.14
N TRP A 161 152.01 -52.40 72.53
CA TRP A 161 151.33 -51.61 71.50
C TRP A 161 151.03 -52.43 70.23
N ALA A 162 151.93 -53.30 69.79
CA ALA A 162 151.67 -54.18 68.64
C ALA A 162 150.49 -55.14 68.90
N ALA A 163 150.40 -55.71 70.10
CA ALA A 163 149.26 -56.53 70.50
C ALA A 163 147.95 -55.72 70.54
N GLN A 164 147.95 -54.54 71.17
CA GLN A 164 146.78 -53.65 71.19
C GLN A 164 146.32 -53.23 69.78
N VAL A 165 147.25 -52.96 68.86
CA VAL A 165 146.93 -52.65 67.45
C VAL A 165 146.40 -53.87 66.71
N HIS A 166 146.88 -55.08 67.03
CA HIS A 166 146.35 -56.32 66.46
C HIS A 166 144.92 -56.62 66.93
N ASP A 167 144.66 -56.53 68.23
CA ASP A 167 143.34 -56.79 68.81
C ASP A 167 142.33 -55.74 68.35
N ARG A 168 142.74 -54.47 68.23
CA ARG A 168 141.89 -53.42 67.65
C ARG A 168 141.59 -53.67 66.17
N LYS A 169 142.56 -54.17 65.38
CA LYS A 169 142.31 -54.61 63.99
C LYS A 169 141.33 -55.78 63.91
N ILE A 170 141.36 -56.72 64.85
CA ILE A 170 140.35 -57.78 64.94
C ILE A 170 138.97 -57.20 65.26
N GLN A 171 138.88 -56.28 66.23
CA GLN A 171 137.63 -55.59 66.54
C GLN A 171 137.09 -54.83 65.32
N GLU A 172 137.89 -53.94 64.72
CA GLU A 172 137.61 -53.21 63.47
C GLU A 172 137.12 -54.15 62.35
N ALA A 173 137.76 -55.31 62.17
CA ALA A 173 137.36 -56.30 61.17
C ALA A 173 136.02 -57.00 61.50
N THR A 174 135.78 -57.38 62.76
CA THR A 174 134.50 -57.99 63.16
C THR A 174 133.33 -57.02 63.14
N GLU A 175 133.57 -55.74 63.44
CA GLU A 175 132.57 -54.68 63.30
C GLU A 175 132.29 -54.38 61.83
N LYS A 176 133.32 -54.28 60.99
CA LYS A 176 133.16 -54.17 59.54
C LYS A 176 132.36 -55.33 58.96
N GLY A 177 132.64 -56.57 59.37
CA GLY A 177 131.86 -57.75 58.97
C GLY A 177 130.39 -57.69 59.38
N LYS A 178 130.08 -57.21 60.61
CA LYS A 178 128.69 -56.96 61.05
C LYS A 178 128.01 -55.89 60.20
N HIS A 179 128.71 -54.78 59.92
CA HIS A 179 128.17 -53.71 59.06
C HIS A 179 127.96 -54.16 57.62
N GLU A 180 128.81 -55.03 57.08
CA GLU A 180 128.65 -55.63 55.75
C GLU A 180 127.46 -56.59 55.69
N MET A 181 127.22 -57.38 56.74
CA MET A 181 126.03 -58.23 56.88
C MET A 181 124.74 -57.41 56.98
N ILE A 182 124.68 -56.42 57.88
CA ILE A 182 123.52 -55.52 58.01
C ILE A 182 123.29 -54.75 56.69
N GLY A 183 124.36 -54.33 56.03
CA GLY A 183 124.31 -53.70 54.70
C GLY A 183 123.92 -54.65 53.57
N ALA A 184 123.98 -55.97 53.75
CA ALA A 184 123.41 -56.96 52.84
C ALA A 184 121.90 -57.14 53.11
N GLU A 185 121.52 -57.36 54.37
CA GLU A 185 120.12 -57.47 54.79
C GLU A 185 119.30 -56.23 54.41
N MET A 186 119.87 -55.03 54.53
CA MET A 186 119.21 -53.79 54.11
C MET A 186 118.95 -53.76 52.59
N ARG A 187 119.89 -54.23 51.77
CA ARG A 187 119.71 -54.31 50.30
C ARG A 187 118.66 -55.34 49.89
N GLU A 188 118.58 -56.48 50.57
CA GLU A 188 117.53 -57.47 50.34
C GLU A 188 116.15 -56.91 50.76
N ASN A 189 116.06 -56.22 51.89
CA ASN A 189 114.83 -55.56 52.34
C ASN A 189 114.39 -54.43 51.37
N ASP A 190 115.31 -53.61 50.87
CA ASP A 190 115.03 -52.59 49.85
C ASP A 190 114.54 -53.23 48.54
N HIS A 191 115.13 -54.35 48.13
CA HIS A 191 114.68 -55.11 46.96
C HIS A 191 113.26 -55.66 47.14
N ILE A 192 112.98 -56.28 48.29
CA ILE A 192 111.64 -56.77 48.66
C ILE A 192 110.62 -55.63 48.68
N ALA A 193 110.97 -54.47 49.26
CA ALA A 193 110.10 -53.29 49.28
C ALA A 193 109.79 -52.78 47.86
N CYS A 194 110.79 -52.74 46.97
CA CYS A 194 110.60 -52.39 45.56
C CYS A 194 109.68 -53.38 44.82
N VAL A 195 109.82 -54.69 45.06
CA VAL A 195 108.93 -55.71 44.46
C VAL A 195 107.50 -55.57 45.00
N LEU A 196 107.33 -55.31 46.30
CA LEU A 196 106.01 -55.13 46.92
C LEU A 196 105.27 -53.89 46.40
N ASP A 197 105.93 -52.73 46.26
CA ASP A 197 105.28 -51.56 45.65
C ASP A 197 105.00 -51.79 44.15
N GLN A 198 105.87 -52.48 43.40
CA GLN A 198 105.57 -52.84 42.01
C GLN A 198 104.31 -53.72 41.90
N CYS A 199 104.15 -54.71 42.76
CA CYS A 199 102.91 -55.49 42.87
C CYS A 199 101.72 -54.60 43.25
N GLN A 200 101.82 -53.80 44.31
CA GLN A 200 100.73 -52.90 44.74
C GLN A 200 100.37 -51.87 43.67
N GLN A 201 101.32 -51.40 42.86
CA GLN A 201 101.06 -50.54 41.69
C GLN A 201 100.41 -51.32 40.54
N ARG A 202 100.67 -52.62 40.38
CA ARG A 202 100.00 -53.48 39.39
C ARG A 202 98.54 -53.70 39.80
N ASP A 203 98.31 -54.06 41.05
CA ASP A 203 96.97 -54.28 41.62
C ASP A 203 96.12 -53.01 41.56
N ARG A 204 96.70 -51.84 41.91
CA ARG A 204 96.06 -50.52 41.74
C ARG A 204 95.67 -50.23 40.28
N ARG A 205 96.50 -50.64 39.31
CA ARG A 205 96.21 -50.50 37.86
C ARG A 205 95.14 -51.49 37.39
N GLU A 206 95.14 -52.72 37.88
CA GLU A 206 94.14 -53.74 37.55
C GLU A 206 92.76 -53.38 38.13
N LEU A 207 92.71 -52.92 39.39
CA LEU A 207 91.49 -52.39 40.01
C LEU A 207 90.93 -51.19 39.24
N GLN A 208 91.77 -50.22 38.87
CA GLN A 208 91.33 -49.04 38.11
C GLN A 208 90.79 -49.41 36.71
N LYS A 209 91.36 -50.43 36.06
CA LYS A 209 90.80 -50.99 34.81
C LYS A 209 89.43 -51.61 35.05
N ALA A 210 89.30 -52.53 36.01
CA ALA A 210 88.04 -53.20 36.30
C ALA A 210 86.91 -52.22 36.68
N ILE A 211 87.22 -51.17 37.43
CA ILE A 211 86.29 -50.06 37.74
C ILE A 211 85.88 -49.32 36.45
N SER A 212 86.85 -49.00 35.57
CA SER A 212 86.58 -48.28 34.32
C SER A 212 85.75 -49.14 33.34
N GLU A 213 86.04 -50.43 33.24
CA GLU A 213 85.29 -51.41 32.46
C GLU A 213 83.86 -51.56 32.99
N PHE A 214 83.67 -51.65 34.31
CA PHE A 214 82.36 -51.68 34.97
C PHE A 214 81.55 -50.41 34.70
N TRP A 215 82.17 -49.23 34.74
CA TRP A 215 81.52 -47.97 34.37
C TRP A 215 81.09 -47.95 32.90
N GLN A 216 81.96 -48.39 31.98
CA GLN A 216 81.67 -48.43 30.53
C GLN A 216 80.59 -49.45 30.15
N THR A 217 80.46 -50.55 30.91
CA THR A 217 79.49 -51.62 30.63
C THR A 217 78.14 -51.40 31.31
N PHE A 218 78.13 -51.02 32.60
CA PHE A 218 76.91 -50.98 33.43
C PHE A 218 76.45 -49.56 33.85
N GLN A 219 77.26 -48.51 33.66
CA GLN A 219 76.91 -47.14 34.06
C GLN A 219 76.81 -46.16 32.88
N LYS A 220 76.44 -46.67 31.69
CA LYS A 220 76.17 -45.82 30.53
C LYS A 220 75.00 -44.86 30.82
N PRO A 221 74.99 -43.64 30.23
CA PRO A 221 73.81 -42.77 30.26
C PRO A 221 72.56 -43.46 29.71
N GLU A 222 72.75 -44.23 28.63
CA GLU A 222 71.75 -45.01 27.89
C GLU A 222 71.02 -46.06 28.74
N SER A 223 71.66 -46.59 29.79
CA SER A 223 71.12 -47.64 30.66
C SER A 223 70.50 -47.10 31.95
N ARG A 224 70.25 -45.80 32.03
CA ARG A 224 69.50 -45.16 33.13
C ARG A 224 67.99 -45.36 32.94
N ARG A 225 67.24 -45.31 34.04
CA ARG A 225 65.76 -45.47 33.99
C ARG A 225 65.09 -44.25 33.36
N GLU A 226 65.70 -43.10 33.57
CA GLU A 226 65.31 -41.77 33.14
C GLU A 226 66.04 -41.30 31.86
N PHE A 227 66.61 -42.24 31.09
CA PHE A 227 67.25 -41.90 29.81
C PHE A 227 66.25 -41.44 28.75
N ASP A 228 65.03 -41.98 28.77
CA ASP A 228 63.89 -41.52 27.95
C ASP A 228 63.63 -40.00 28.11
N LEU A 229 63.69 -39.49 29.34
CA LEU A 229 63.51 -38.07 29.67
C LEU A 229 64.74 -37.20 29.39
N SER A 230 65.91 -37.81 29.10
CA SER A 230 67.19 -37.10 28.93
C SER A 230 67.91 -37.38 27.61
N ASP A 231 67.29 -38.14 26.71
CA ASP A 231 67.77 -38.43 25.37
C ASP A 231 67.71 -37.17 24.48
N PRO A 232 68.85 -36.67 23.94
CA PRO A 232 68.87 -35.53 23.04
C PRO A 232 68.13 -35.77 21.70
N LEU A 233 67.68 -36.99 21.42
CA LEU A 233 66.90 -37.38 20.25
C LEU A 233 65.43 -37.69 20.56
N ALA A 234 64.94 -37.52 21.80
CA ALA A 234 63.55 -37.82 22.20
C ALA A 234 62.52 -37.18 21.23
N LEU A 235 62.63 -35.88 20.99
CA LEU A 235 61.78 -35.11 20.06
C LEU A 235 61.81 -35.56 18.58
N LYS A 236 62.69 -36.50 18.20
CA LYS A 236 62.74 -37.13 16.87
C LYS A 236 62.24 -38.58 16.87
N LYS A 237 62.08 -39.18 18.05
CA LYS A 237 61.50 -40.52 18.28
C LYS A 237 60.01 -40.43 18.62
N ASP A 238 59.60 -39.34 19.26
CA ASP A 238 58.21 -39.02 19.57
C ASP A 238 57.35 -38.93 18.31
N VAL A 239 56.14 -39.47 18.40
CA VAL A 239 55.11 -39.37 17.35
C VAL A 239 54.30 -38.09 17.60
N PRO A 240 53.93 -37.30 16.56
CA PRO A 240 53.04 -36.15 16.72
C PRO A 240 51.74 -36.52 17.44
N ALA A 241 51.28 -35.67 18.36
CA ALA A 241 50.08 -35.92 19.17
C ALA A 241 48.80 -36.13 18.34
N HIS A 242 48.79 -35.65 17.10
CA HIS A 242 47.76 -35.96 16.11
C HIS A 242 48.41 -36.31 14.76
N VAL A 243 48.09 -37.48 14.22
CA VAL A 243 48.67 -37.99 12.96
C VAL A 243 47.66 -37.97 11.81
N SER A 244 46.38 -38.24 12.07
CA SER A 244 45.30 -38.15 11.07
C SER A 244 43.92 -38.11 11.73
N ASP A 245 42.91 -37.57 11.04
CA ASP A 245 41.52 -37.52 11.54
C ASP A 245 40.90 -38.88 11.86
N GLN A 246 41.43 -39.99 11.30
CA GLN A 246 40.93 -41.34 11.52
C GLN A 246 41.74 -42.13 12.56
N ASP A 247 42.66 -41.47 13.25
CA ASP A 247 43.46 -42.03 14.34
C ASP A 247 42.58 -42.37 15.55
N THR A 248 42.49 -43.67 15.86
CA THR A 248 41.67 -44.21 16.96
C THR A 248 42.31 -44.06 18.33
N SER A 249 43.60 -43.69 18.43
CA SER A 249 44.24 -43.38 19.71
C SER A 249 43.77 -42.06 20.30
N ASN A 250 43.31 -41.14 19.44
CA ASN A 250 42.92 -39.78 19.79
C ASN A 250 41.49 -39.72 20.37
N THR A 251 41.37 -40.13 21.63
CA THR A 251 40.12 -40.10 22.41
C THR A 251 39.72 -38.69 22.87
N ILE A 252 38.44 -38.52 23.23
CA ILE A 252 37.82 -37.23 23.60
C ILE A 252 38.56 -36.50 24.74
N SER A 253 39.14 -37.23 25.70
CA SER A 253 39.91 -36.67 26.81
C SER A 253 41.28 -36.12 26.41
N GLY A 254 41.82 -36.50 25.25
CA GLY A 254 43.11 -36.01 24.73
C GLY A 254 43.05 -34.59 24.14
N LEU A 255 41.85 -34.06 23.87
CA LEU A 255 41.61 -32.70 23.35
C LEU A 255 42.35 -32.35 22.04
N GLN A 256 42.76 -33.35 21.25
CA GLN A 256 43.45 -33.16 19.97
C GLN A 256 42.52 -33.06 18.75
N LYS A 257 41.24 -33.43 18.90
CA LYS A 257 40.25 -33.46 17.80
C LYS A 257 38.91 -32.96 18.30
N PHE A 258 38.34 -31.93 17.66
CA PHE A 258 37.02 -31.40 18.02
C PHE A 258 36.02 -31.57 16.88
N MET A 259 34.88 -32.22 17.16
CA MET A 259 33.80 -32.45 16.19
C MET A 259 33.15 -31.16 15.65
N GLY A 260 33.45 -30.00 16.23
CA GLY A 260 32.96 -28.69 15.78
C GLY A 260 33.81 -28.02 14.69
N GLU A 261 35.00 -28.54 14.37
CA GLU A 261 35.95 -27.92 13.43
C GLU A 261 35.62 -28.20 11.95
N ASP A 262 34.71 -29.15 11.69
CA ASP A 262 34.21 -29.64 10.38
C ASP A 262 35.07 -29.27 9.14
N LEU A 263 36.03 -30.14 8.85
CA LEU A 263 36.88 -30.05 7.66
C LEU A 263 36.08 -30.02 6.35
N ASN A 264 34.89 -30.63 6.33
CA ASN A 264 34.02 -30.72 5.16
C ASN A 264 33.13 -29.48 4.99
N ALA A 265 33.27 -28.44 5.84
CA ALA A 265 32.47 -27.22 5.78
C ALA A 265 32.48 -26.53 4.40
N LYS A 266 33.58 -26.65 3.64
CA LYS A 266 33.68 -26.14 2.26
C LYS A 266 32.77 -26.90 1.29
N GLU A 267 32.78 -28.24 1.37
CA GLU A 267 31.96 -29.12 0.53
C GLU A 267 30.49 -28.99 0.89
N ARG A 268 30.19 -28.97 2.19
CA ARG A 268 28.85 -28.72 2.75
C ARG A 268 28.29 -27.37 2.29
N LYS A 269 29.10 -26.30 2.30
CA LYS A 269 28.70 -24.98 1.77
C LYS A 269 28.49 -25.00 0.26
N LYS A 270 29.37 -25.67 -0.50
CA LYS A 270 29.22 -25.82 -1.96
C LYS A 270 27.92 -26.55 -2.31
N ALA A 271 27.59 -27.65 -1.64
CA ALA A 271 26.34 -28.38 -1.85
C ALA A 271 25.10 -27.52 -1.51
N GLN A 272 25.17 -26.70 -0.46
CA GLN A 272 24.12 -25.73 -0.13
C GLN A 272 23.99 -24.62 -1.19
N GLU A 273 25.10 -24.13 -1.75
CA GLU A 273 25.09 -23.16 -2.85
C GLU A 273 24.50 -23.76 -4.14
N GLU A 274 24.80 -25.03 -4.43
CA GLU A 274 24.24 -25.77 -5.56
C GLU A 274 22.73 -26.00 -5.39
N GLN A 275 22.26 -26.45 -4.21
CA GLN A 275 20.83 -26.59 -3.90
C GLN A 275 20.07 -25.25 -4.00
N ASN A 276 20.60 -24.18 -3.40
CA ASN A 276 19.99 -22.85 -3.47
C ASN A 276 19.93 -22.32 -4.92
N ARG A 277 20.94 -22.62 -5.75
CA ARG A 277 20.95 -22.28 -7.17
C ARG A 277 19.89 -23.05 -7.94
N GLU A 278 19.72 -24.35 -7.69
CA GLU A 278 18.69 -25.17 -8.33
C GLU A 278 17.28 -24.69 -7.97
N TRP A 279 17.00 -24.46 -6.68
CA TRP A 279 15.72 -23.89 -6.24
C TRP A 279 15.45 -22.51 -6.83
N ALA A 280 16.45 -21.62 -6.90
CA ALA A 280 16.28 -20.30 -7.51
C ALA A 280 15.97 -20.38 -9.02
N LEU A 281 16.62 -21.30 -9.75
CA LEU A 281 16.35 -21.55 -11.17
C LEU A 281 14.98 -22.19 -11.40
N GLU A 282 14.54 -23.09 -10.51
CA GLU A 282 13.21 -23.69 -10.58
C GLU A 282 12.11 -22.66 -10.29
N GLN A 283 12.24 -21.86 -9.22
CA GLN A 283 11.34 -20.74 -8.93
C GLN A 283 11.27 -19.74 -10.10
N GLN A 284 12.41 -19.40 -10.72
CA GLN A 284 12.44 -18.53 -11.89
C GLN A 284 11.72 -19.15 -13.10
N ARG A 285 11.86 -20.46 -13.34
CA ARG A 285 11.11 -21.18 -14.39
C ARG A 285 9.61 -21.18 -14.11
N MET A 286 9.19 -21.49 -12.88
CA MET A 286 7.77 -21.49 -12.51
C MET A 286 7.16 -20.09 -12.66
N TRP A 287 7.87 -19.04 -12.25
CA TRP A 287 7.41 -17.65 -12.41
C TRP A 287 7.35 -17.23 -13.89
N ASN A 288 8.36 -17.57 -14.71
CA ASN A 288 8.34 -17.31 -16.14
C ASN A 288 7.19 -18.02 -16.85
N ASN A 289 6.89 -19.27 -16.49
CA ASN A 289 5.77 -20.04 -17.04
C ASN A 289 4.44 -19.40 -16.64
N ALA A 290 4.21 -19.12 -15.35
CA ALA A 290 2.99 -18.48 -14.87
C ALA A 290 2.78 -17.08 -15.51
N LEU A 291 3.85 -16.34 -15.79
CA LEU A 291 3.78 -15.07 -16.52
C LEU A 291 3.44 -15.27 -18.01
N ALA A 292 3.91 -16.34 -18.64
CA ALA A 292 3.53 -16.70 -20.01
C ALA A 292 2.06 -17.12 -20.09
N ASP A 293 1.59 -17.94 -19.15
CA ASP A 293 0.19 -18.36 -19.02
C ASP A 293 -0.74 -17.16 -18.78
N HIS A 294 -0.35 -16.23 -17.90
CA HIS A 294 -1.08 -14.97 -17.66
C HIS A 294 -1.20 -14.14 -18.93
N ARG A 295 -0.07 -13.90 -19.63
CA ARG A 295 -0.06 -13.15 -20.89
C ARG A 295 -0.90 -13.82 -21.95
N PHE A 296 -0.87 -15.15 -22.05
CA PHE A 296 -1.69 -15.91 -23.00
C PHE A 296 -3.19 -15.78 -22.68
N ALA A 297 -3.58 -15.77 -21.40
CA ALA A 297 -4.94 -15.49 -20.98
C ALA A 297 -5.38 -14.04 -21.28
N GLU A 298 -4.51 -13.05 -21.06
CA GLU A 298 -4.75 -11.64 -21.46
C GLU A 298 -4.89 -11.50 -22.99
N ASP A 299 -4.08 -12.21 -23.76
CA ASP A 299 -4.14 -12.28 -25.22
C ASP A 299 -5.46 -12.88 -25.71
N ILE A 300 -5.99 -13.91 -25.05
CA ILE A 300 -7.31 -14.49 -25.34
C ILE A 300 -8.43 -13.52 -24.94
N PHE A 301 -8.34 -12.90 -23.76
CA PHE A 301 -9.34 -11.94 -23.28
C PHE A 301 -9.44 -10.70 -24.18
N THR A 302 -8.30 -10.18 -24.64
CA THR A 302 -8.28 -9.03 -25.56
C THR A 302 -8.82 -9.40 -26.95
N LYS A 303 -8.49 -10.56 -27.50
CA LYS A 303 -9.05 -11.07 -28.78
C LYS A 303 -10.57 -11.23 -28.70
N THR A 304 -11.06 -11.97 -27.71
CA THR A 304 -12.50 -12.17 -27.50
C THR A 304 -13.26 -10.86 -27.23
N ARG A 305 -12.67 -9.88 -26.53
CA ARG A 305 -13.28 -8.55 -26.40
C ARG A 305 -13.37 -7.82 -27.74
N LEU A 306 -12.34 -7.88 -28.58
CA LEU A 306 -12.35 -7.30 -29.93
C LEU A 306 -13.38 -7.98 -30.85
N GLU A 307 -13.63 -9.28 -30.67
CA GLU A 307 -14.69 -10.02 -31.37
C GLU A 307 -16.10 -9.57 -30.90
N PHE A 308 -16.28 -9.31 -29.60
CA PHE A 308 -17.51 -8.70 -29.09
C PHE A 308 -17.71 -7.26 -29.61
N ASP A 309 -16.66 -6.43 -29.63
CA ASP A 309 -16.73 -5.07 -30.18
C ASP A 309 -17.09 -5.09 -31.68
N GLN A 310 -16.52 -6.03 -32.45
CA GLN A 310 -16.83 -6.22 -33.88
C GLN A 310 -18.27 -6.72 -34.13
N THR A 311 -18.72 -7.71 -33.36
CA THR A 311 -20.09 -8.25 -33.48
C THR A 311 -21.13 -7.20 -33.06
N ALA A 312 -20.88 -6.42 -32.01
CA ALA A 312 -21.72 -5.28 -31.62
C ALA A 312 -21.81 -4.22 -32.74
N MET A 313 -20.68 -3.82 -33.35
CA MET A 313 -20.69 -2.90 -34.50
C MET A 313 -21.48 -3.46 -35.69
N ASN A 314 -21.41 -4.76 -35.95
CA ASN A 314 -22.13 -5.38 -37.07
C ASN A 314 -23.64 -5.51 -36.80
N LEU A 315 -24.04 -5.82 -35.56
CA LEU A 315 -25.43 -5.77 -35.12
C LEU A 315 -26.01 -4.35 -35.21
N GLN A 316 -25.26 -3.34 -34.79
CA GLN A 316 -25.69 -1.93 -34.89
C GLN A 316 -25.87 -1.49 -36.35
N LYS A 317 -24.96 -1.88 -37.26
CA LYS A 317 -25.11 -1.63 -38.71
C LYS A 317 -26.37 -2.28 -39.27
N LEU A 318 -26.64 -3.54 -38.88
CA LEU A 318 -27.84 -4.28 -39.31
C LEU A 318 -29.12 -3.63 -38.76
N GLU A 319 -29.15 -3.24 -37.49
CA GLU A 319 -30.27 -2.54 -36.86
C GLU A 319 -30.55 -1.17 -37.53
N LEU A 320 -29.50 -0.41 -37.88
CA LEU A 320 -29.65 0.84 -38.61
C LEU A 320 -30.13 0.61 -40.06
N ALA A 321 -29.75 -0.50 -40.70
CA ALA A 321 -30.25 -0.87 -42.02
C ALA A 321 -31.74 -1.27 -41.96
N THR A 322 -32.15 -2.13 -41.02
CA THR A 322 -33.56 -2.53 -40.88
C THR A 322 -34.44 -1.35 -40.48
N LYS A 323 -33.99 -0.47 -39.56
CA LYS A 323 -34.69 0.77 -39.23
C LYS A 323 -34.88 1.68 -40.45
N ARG A 324 -33.88 1.83 -41.32
CA ARG A 324 -34.02 2.60 -42.57
C ARG A 324 -35.08 2.00 -43.49
N VAL A 325 -35.05 0.68 -43.72
CA VAL A 325 -36.05 -0.02 -44.54
C VAL A 325 -37.46 0.14 -43.97
N VAL A 326 -37.64 0.01 -42.65
CA VAL A 326 -38.94 0.22 -41.98
C VAL A 326 -39.41 1.67 -42.10
N CYS A 327 -38.52 2.66 -41.95
CA CYS A 327 -38.88 4.06 -42.17
C CYS A 327 -39.26 4.35 -43.64
N GLU A 328 -38.64 3.65 -44.60
CA GLU A 328 -38.95 3.80 -46.02
C GLU A 328 -40.29 3.14 -46.40
N THR A 329 -40.58 1.93 -45.92
CA THR A 329 -41.88 1.27 -46.15
C THR A 329 -43.03 2.02 -45.48
N VAL A 330 -42.85 2.53 -44.25
CA VAL A 330 -43.85 3.38 -43.58
C VAL A 330 -44.05 4.71 -44.30
N LYS A 331 -42.98 5.35 -44.79
CA LYS A 331 -43.06 6.56 -45.62
C LYS A 331 -43.87 6.32 -46.89
N ASP A 332 -43.67 5.19 -47.56
CA ASP A 332 -44.34 4.88 -48.82
C ASP A 332 -45.79 4.41 -48.62
N PHE A 333 -46.10 3.69 -47.53
CA PHE A 333 -47.47 3.44 -47.08
C PHE A 333 -48.22 4.74 -46.77
N ASN A 334 -47.56 5.69 -46.08
CA ASN A 334 -48.16 7.00 -45.81
C ASN A 334 -48.41 7.81 -47.09
N LYS A 335 -47.54 7.69 -48.11
CA LYS A 335 -47.81 8.28 -49.45
C LYS A 335 -49.05 7.65 -50.09
N SER A 336 -49.16 6.32 -50.13
CA SER A 336 -50.30 5.66 -50.78
C SER A 336 -51.62 5.95 -50.05
N GLN A 337 -51.61 5.96 -48.72
CA GLN A 337 -52.77 6.36 -47.92
C GLN A 337 -53.18 7.82 -48.18
N MET A 338 -52.21 8.75 -48.30
CA MET A 338 -52.50 10.14 -48.67
C MET A 338 -53.09 10.25 -50.09
N LEU A 339 -52.55 9.50 -51.06
CA LEU A 339 -53.09 9.46 -52.41
C LEU A 339 -54.53 8.93 -52.43
N GLU A 340 -54.81 7.82 -51.74
CA GLU A 340 -56.18 7.28 -51.57
C GLU A 340 -57.13 8.30 -50.94
N VAL A 341 -56.71 9.02 -49.91
CA VAL A 341 -57.53 10.06 -49.28
C VAL A 341 -57.78 11.23 -50.24
N THR A 342 -56.79 11.66 -51.04
CA THR A 342 -57.02 12.71 -52.06
C THR A 342 -57.94 12.24 -53.18
N GLU A 343 -57.82 10.99 -53.64
CA GLU A 343 -58.70 10.41 -54.65
C GLU A 343 -60.10 10.10 -54.10
N ARG A 344 -60.25 9.85 -52.80
CA ARG A 344 -61.56 9.74 -52.15
C ARG A 344 -62.23 11.11 -52.10
N LYS A 345 -61.54 12.15 -51.62
CA LYS A 345 -62.05 13.53 -51.61
C LYS A 345 -62.40 14.05 -53.01
N ARG A 346 -61.63 13.66 -54.04
CA ARG A 346 -61.97 13.94 -55.44
C ARG A 346 -63.21 13.21 -55.95
N ARG A 347 -63.61 12.08 -55.35
CA ARG A 347 -64.89 11.41 -55.67
C ARG A 347 -66.02 12.05 -54.87
N GLU A 348 -65.85 12.18 -53.56
CA GLU A 348 -66.80 12.82 -52.64
C GLU A 348 -67.20 14.21 -53.14
N HIS A 349 -66.24 15.06 -53.55
CA HIS A 349 -66.52 16.40 -54.07
C HIS A 349 -67.24 16.39 -55.43
N ARG A 350 -66.95 15.44 -56.33
CA ARG A 350 -67.70 15.30 -57.60
C ARG A 350 -69.13 14.80 -57.37
N GLN A 351 -69.32 13.90 -56.41
CA GLN A 351 -70.65 13.45 -55.99
C GLN A 351 -71.43 14.60 -55.36
N GLU A 352 -70.79 15.43 -54.53
CA GLU A 352 -71.35 16.68 -54.01
C GLU A 352 -71.70 17.67 -55.13
N GLU A 353 -70.86 17.85 -56.17
CA GLU A 353 -71.19 18.66 -57.36
C GLU A 353 -72.37 18.07 -58.15
N GLU A 354 -72.41 16.75 -58.36
CA GLU A 354 -73.48 16.03 -59.06
C GLU A 354 -74.82 16.11 -58.29
N ASP A 355 -74.80 15.90 -56.97
CA ASP A 355 -75.96 16.00 -56.07
C ASP A 355 -76.47 17.44 -55.97
N ASN A 356 -75.59 18.44 -55.82
CA ASN A 356 -75.97 19.87 -55.86
C ASN A 356 -76.61 20.25 -57.20
N MET A 357 -76.05 19.78 -58.32
CA MET A 357 -76.64 20.01 -59.65
C MET A 357 -78.01 19.31 -59.81
N ALA A 358 -78.18 18.13 -59.23
CA ALA A 358 -79.46 17.42 -59.21
C ALA A 358 -80.49 18.13 -58.32
N GLU A 359 -80.11 18.64 -57.15
CA GLU A 359 -80.97 19.46 -56.28
C GLU A 359 -81.39 20.75 -56.98
N ILE A 360 -80.46 21.48 -57.59
CA ILE A 360 -80.75 22.71 -58.34
C ILE A 360 -81.70 22.42 -59.49
N ALA A 361 -81.45 21.37 -60.28
CA ALA A 361 -82.31 20.99 -61.41
C ALA A 361 -83.72 20.59 -60.93
N SER A 362 -83.82 19.77 -59.87
CA SER A 362 -85.09 19.37 -59.25
C SER A 362 -85.86 20.56 -58.70
N THR A 363 -85.18 21.48 -58.02
CA THR A 363 -85.79 22.68 -57.42
C THR A 363 -86.29 23.65 -58.49
N LEU A 364 -85.53 23.87 -59.57
CA LEU A 364 -85.95 24.67 -60.72
C LEU A 364 -87.12 24.05 -61.50
N GLN A 365 -87.16 22.72 -61.61
CA GLN A 365 -88.25 21.99 -62.25
C GLN A 365 -89.48 21.81 -61.34
N SER A 366 -89.36 22.08 -60.03
CA SER A 366 -90.47 21.96 -59.09
C SER A 366 -91.67 22.83 -59.49
N ASP A 367 -92.88 22.33 -59.27
CA ASP A 367 -94.12 23.09 -59.54
C ASP A 367 -94.26 24.38 -58.71
N PHE A 368 -93.41 24.55 -57.69
CA PHE A 368 -93.33 25.78 -56.89
C PHE A 368 -92.58 26.89 -57.65
N LEU A 369 -91.32 26.67 -58.07
CA LEU A 369 -90.53 27.68 -58.78
C LEU A 369 -90.93 27.85 -60.25
N SER A 370 -91.38 26.78 -60.92
CA SER A 370 -91.92 26.88 -62.29
C SER A 370 -93.34 27.48 -62.35
N GLU A 371 -93.93 27.76 -61.18
CA GLU A 371 -95.30 28.20 -60.94
C GLU A 371 -96.42 27.38 -61.64
N ASN A 372 -96.12 26.17 -62.12
CA ASN A 372 -96.96 25.36 -63.01
C ASN A 372 -98.49 25.50 -62.80
N PRO A 373 -99.25 26.06 -63.76
CA PRO A 373 -100.69 26.29 -63.60
C PRO A 373 -101.51 24.99 -63.47
N GLN A 374 -100.94 23.84 -63.82
CA GLN A 374 -101.60 22.54 -63.61
C GLN A 374 -101.80 22.20 -62.12
N GLN A 375 -101.02 22.81 -61.21
CA GLN A 375 -101.24 22.73 -59.76
C GLN A 375 -102.65 23.14 -59.32
N ALA A 376 -103.31 23.99 -60.10
CA ALA A 376 -104.64 24.51 -59.80
C ALA A 376 -105.77 23.55 -60.25
N ALA A 377 -105.48 22.54 -61.07
CA ALA A 377 -106.47 21.61 -61.59
C ALA A 377 -106.98 20.67 -60.48
N SER A 378 -108.31 20.56 -60.31
CA SER A 378 -108.89 19.64 -59.34
C SER A 378 -109.03 18.23 -59.90
N SER A 379 -108.60 17.23 -59.14
CA SER A 379 -108.86 15.80 -59.42
C SER A 379 -110.35 15.46 -59.53
N PHE A 380 -111.24 16.33 -59.02
CA PHE A 380 -112.70 16.20 -59.13
C PHE A 380 -113.29 16.80 -60.41
N GLY A 381 -112.46 17.28 -61.35
CA GLY A 381 -112.83 17.50 -62.75
C GLY A 381 -112.47 18.88 -63.31
N PRO A 382 -112.44 19.05 -64.66
CA PRO A 382 -111.82 20.22 -65.31
C PRO A 382 -112.49 21.58 -65.06
N HIS A 383 -113.70 21.58 -64.51
CA HIS A 383 -114.46 22.79 -64.15
C HIS A 383 -114.22 23.24 -62.70
N ARG A 384 -113.41 22.50 -61.92
CA ARG A 384 -113.07 22.82 -60.53
C ARG A 384 -111.60 23.15 -60.40
N VAL A 385 -111.34 24.18 -59.59
CA VAL A 385 -110.01 24.69 -59.29
C VAL A 385 -109.73 24.47 -57.81
N VAL A 386 -108.50 24.10 -57.47
CA VAL A 386 -108.02 24.03 -56.07
C VAL A 386 -107.76 25.47 -55.60
N THR A 387 -108.59 25.98 -54.70
CA THR A 387 -108.58 27.38 -54.22
C THR A 387 -107.18 27.87 -53.84
N ASP A 388 -106.50 27.08 -53.03
CA ASP A 388 -105.23 27.44 -52.37
C ASP A 388 -104.04 27.47 -53.36
N ARG A 389 -104.26 26.96 -54.59
CA ARG A 389 -103.26 26.87 -55.66
C ARG A 389 -103.66 27.67 -56.91
N TRP A 390 -104.72 28.48 -56.83
CA TRP A 390 -105.22 29.26 -57.96
C TRP A 390 -104.35 30.49 -58.25
N LYS A 391 -103.71 30.50 -59.42
CA LYS A 391 -102.79 31.57 -59.88
C LYS A 391 -103.40 32.44 -60.99
N GLY A 392 -104.71 32.73 -60.90
CA GLY A 392 -105.43 33.55 -61.88
C GLY A 392 -105.98 32.79 -63.10
N MET A 393 -106.41 33.53 -64.12
CA MET A 393 -107.01 32.98 -65.34
C MET A 393 -105.94 32.66 -66.40
N SER A 394 -106.18 31.62 -67.21
CA SER A 394 -105.28 31.28 -68.31
C SER A 394 -105.32 32.35 -69.42
N LYS A 395 -104.27 32.44 -70.24
CA LYS A 395 -104.23 33.37 -71.39
C LYS A 395 -105.44 33.18 -72.30
N GLU A 396 -105.77 31.93 -72.64
CA GLU A 396 -106.97 31.62 -73.44
C GLU A 396 -108.29 32.09 -72.81
N GLN A 397 -108.41 32.10 -71.47
CA GLN A 397 -109.60 32.62 -70.79
C GLN A 397 -109.65 34.15 -70.87
N LEU A 398 -108.51 34.82 -70.68
CA LEU A 398 -108.37 36.27 -70.83
C LEU A 398 -108.63 36.71 -72.28
N ASP A 399 -108.14 35.97 -73.27
CA ASP A 399 -108.36 36.25 -74.69
C ASP A 399 -109.84 36.10 -75.09
N LYS A 400 -110.53 35.08 -74.53
CA LYS A 400 -111.99 34.91 -74.68
C LYS A 400 -112.75 36.08 -74.04
N ILE A 401 -112.33 36.57 -72.87
CA ILE A 401 -112.93 37.76 -72.23
C ILE A 401 -112.69 39.02 -73.08
N GLN A 402 -111.49 39.24 -73.60
CA GLN A 402 -111.19 40.37 -74.49
C GLN A 402 -112.00 40.31 -75.80
N LEU A 403 -112.23 39.12 -76.35
CA LEU A 403 -113.07 38.93 -77.53
C LEU A 403 -114.52 39.34 -77.26
N VAL A 404 -115.09 38.89 -76.14
CA VAL A 404 -116.45 39.26 -75.70
C VAL A 404 -116.55 40.76 -75.42
N GLN A 405 -115.56 41.38 -74.79
CA GLN A 405 -115.52 42.83 -74.57
C GLN A 405 -115.49 43.62 -75.89
N LYS A 406 -114.72 43.17 -76.90
CA LYS A 406 -114.71 43.78 -78.24
C LYS A 406 -116.08 43.68 -78.92
N GLN A 407 -116.76 42.53 -78.80
CA GLN A 407 -118.13 42.33 -79.30
C GLN A 407 -119.13 43.25 -78.59
N GLN A 408 -119.05 43.39 -77.26
CA GLN A 408 -119.89 44.31 -76.48
C GLN A 408 -119.69 45.78 -76.87
N ILE A 409 -118.47 46.20 -77.18
CA ILE A 409 -118.18 47.55 -77.67
C ILE A 409 -118.81 47.79 -79.04
N GLN A 410 -118.69 46.83 -79.96
CA GLN A 410 -119.31 46.90 -81.30
C GLN A 410 -120.84 46.91 -81.24
N GLU A 411 -121.44 46.09 -80.37
CA GLU A 411 -122.90 46.07 -80.16
C GLU A 411 -123.39 47.38 -79.53
N LYS A 412 -122.67 47.93 -78.54
CA LYS A 412 -123.01 49.24 -77.98
C LYS A 412 -122.91 50.36 -79.01
N GLN A 413 -121.91 50.33 -79.89
CA GLN A 413 -121.81 51.27 -81.01
C GLN A 413 -123.00 51.14 -81.97
N ARG A 414 -123.39 49.91 -82.34
CA ARG A 414 -124.58 49.65 -83.17
C ARG A 414 -125.85 50.24 -82.56
N LEU A 415 -126.09 50.02 -81.26
CA LEU A 415 -127.25 50.55 -80.54
C LEU A 415 -127.25 52.09 -80.49
N GLN A 416 -126.08 52.74 -80.35
CA GLN A 416 -125.97 54.21 -80.43
C GLN A 416 -126.12 54.76 -81.86
N GLU A 417 -125.84 53.94 -82.87
CA GLU A 417 -126.15 54.25 -84.28
C GLU A 417 -127.67 54.23 -84.49
N GLU A 418 -128.35 53.20 -83.98
CA GLU A 418 -129.82 53.02 -84.02
C GLU A 418 -130.56 54.13 -83.26
N GLU A 419 -130.13 54.45 -82.03
CA GLU A 419 -130.70 55.52 -81.17
C GLU A 419 -130.64 56.90 -81.86
N ARG A 420 -129.51 57.24 -82.50
CA ARG A 420 -129.36 58.51 -83.25
C ARG A 420 -130.26 58.62 -84.48
N GLN A 421 -130.62 57.51 -85.13
CA GLN A 421 -131.59 57.53 -86.24
C GLN A 421 -133.00 57.82 -85.72
N LEU A 422 -133.38 57.22 -84.59
CA LEU A 422 -134.68 57.43 -83.96
C LEU A 422 -134.87 58.88 -83.47
N ASP A 423 -133.86 59.45 -82.81
CA ASP A 423 -133.87 60.86 -82.39
C ASP A 423 -134.01 61.81 -83.60
N PHE A 424 -133.29 61.54 -84.70
CA PHE A 424 -133.34 62.39 -85.90
C PHE A 424 -134.72 62.37 -86.58
N ASP A 425 -135.36 61.20 -86.70
CA ASP A 425 -136.71 61.11 -87.24
C ASP A 425 -137.78 61.65 -86.26
N TRP A 426 -137.53 61.61 -84.94
CA TRP A 426 -138.38 62.25 -83.93
C TRP A 426 -138.33 63.78 -84.03
N ASP A 427 -137.14 64.39 -84.04
CA ASP A 427 -136.96 65.84 -84.22
C ASP A 427 -137.58 66.32 -85.54
N ARG A 428 -137.41 65.55 -86.61
CA ARG A 428 -138.03 65.79 -87.92
C ARG A 428 -139.56 65.79 -87.86
N GLN A 429 -140.18 64.95 -87.03
CA GLN A 429 -141.62 64.95 -86.78
C GLN A 429 -142.04 66.15 -85.92
N GLN A 430 -141.30 66.46 -84.85
CA GLN A 430 -141.57 67.62 -83.98
C GLN A 430 -141.54 68.94 -84.76
N ILE A 431 -140.54 69.14 -85.62
CA ILE A 431 -140.42 70.34 -86.47
C ILE A 431 -141.61 70.46 -87.44
N GLN A 432 -142.11 69.34 -87.98
CA GLN A 432 -143.29 69.34 -88.85
C GLN A 432 -144.58 69.66 -88.07
N ALA A 433 -144.77 69.06 -86.89
CA ALA A 433 -145.92 69.33 -86.03
C ALA A 433 -145.95 70.80 -85.54
N ALA A 434 -144.82 71.34 -85.09
CA ALA A 434 -144.70 72.73 -84.70
C ALA A 434 -145.03 73.70 -85.86
N ARG A 435 -144.58 73.36 -87.09
CA ARG A 435 -144.87 74.15 -88.30
C ARG A 435 -146.34 74.09 -88.70
N ALA A 436 -147.01 72.95 -88.52
CA ALA A 436 -148.46 72.81 -88.73
C ALA A 436 -149.27 73.64 -87.71
N ASN A 437 -148.91 73.55 -86.42
CA ASN A 437 -149.56 74.33 -85.36
C ASN A 437 -149.46 75.85 -85.60
N LEU A 438 -148.28 76.34 -86.02
CA LEU A 438 -148.07 77.76 -86.38
C LEU A 438 -148.92 78.24 -87.57
N LEU A 439 -149.27 77.34 -88.50
CA LEU A 439 -150.17 77.66 -89.61
C LEU A 439 -151.64 77.71 -89.14
N PHE A 440 -152.05 76.74 -88.31
CA PHE A 440 -153.39 76.67 -87.74
C PHE A 440 -153.69 77.88 -86.82
N GLU A 441 -152.74 78.25 -85.97
CA GLU A 441 -152.86 79.43 -85.09
C GLU A 441 -153.01 80.73 -85.90
N ARG A 442 -152.24 80.90 -86.98
CA ARG A 442 -152.40 82.03 -87.91
C ARG A 442 -153.77 82.04 -88.59
N GLN A 443 -154.36 80.89 -88.87
CA GLN A 443 -155.71 80.78 -89.42
C GLN A 443 -156.78 81.19 -88.39
N GLN A 444 -156.69 80.69 -87.15
CA GLN A 444 -157.56 81.16 -86.06
C GLN A 444 -157.44 82.68 -85.82
N GLN A 445 -156.22 83.23 -85.86
CA GLN A 445 -156.02 84.67 -85.69
C GLN A 445 -156.63 85.52 -86.82
N ARG A 446 -156.81 84.98 -88.03
CA ARG A 446 -157.55 85.66 -89.12
C ARG A 446 -159.04 85.64 -88.85
N LEU A 447 -159.60 84.45 -88.62
CA LEU A 447 -161.02 84.25 -88.32
C LEU A 447 -161.47 85.08 -87.09
N ASN A 448 -160.66 85.15 -86.04
CA ASN A 448 -160.95 85.98 -84.85
C ASN A 448 -160.93 87.50 -85.15
N ARG A 449 -160.17 87.97 -86.13
CA ARG A 449 -160.19 89.39 -86.56
C ARG A 449 -161.42 89.68 -87.41
N GLU A 450 -161.83 88.75 -88.26
CA GLU A 450 -163.04 88.84 -89.08
C GLU A 450 -164.31 88.80 -88.22
N LEU A 451 -164.37 87.89 -87.24
CA LEU A 451 -165.48 87.78 -86.29
C LEU A 451 -165.62 89.04 -85.43
N ARG A 452 -164.51 89.63 -84.95
CA ARG A 452 -164.53 90.92 -84.23
C ARG A 452 -165.08 92.04 -85.10
N ARG A 453 -164.57 92.22 -86.34
CA ARG A 453 -165.10 93.21 -87.30
C ARG A 453 -166.61 93.03 -87.56
N ALA A 454 -167.09 91.79 -87.65
CA ALA A 454 -168.51 91.51 -87.82
C ALA A 454 -169.35 91.87 -86.59
N MET A 455 -168.83 91.64 -85.38
CA MET A 455 -169.44 92.10 -84.12
C MET A 455 -169.46 93.62 -84.01
N ASP A 456 -168.34 94.28 -84.31
CA ASP A 456 -168.20 95.75 -84.27
C ASP A 456 -169.21 96.42 -85.22
N ASN A 457 -169.33 95.92 -86.45
CA ASN A 457 -170.32 96.39 -87.42
C ASN A 457 -171.78 96.18 -86.96
N LYS A 458 -172.10 95.03 -86.34
CA LYS A 458 -173.44 94.80 -85.77
C LYS A 458 -173.76 95.76 -84.63
N ASN A 459 -172.80 95.98 -83.72
CA ASN A 459 -172.96 96.91 -82.61
C ASN A 459 -173.15 98.36 -83.11
N LEU A 460 -172.47 98.74 -84.18
CA LEU A 460 -172.60 100.07 -84.79
C LEU A 460 -173.99 100.27 -85.43
N ASN A 461 -174.55 99.24 -86.08
CA ASN A 461 -175.93 99.28 -86.60
C ASN A 461 -176.96 99.36 -85.46
N LEU A 462 -176.86 98.48 -84.44
CA LEU A 462 -177.74 98.51 -83.28
C LEU A 462 -177.71 99.86 -82.54
N ALA A 463 -176.53 100.51 -82.47
CA ALA A 463 -176.37 101.84 -81.88
C ALA A 463 -177.01 102.96 -82.71
N ARG A 464 -177.20 102.79 -84.03
CA ARG A 464 -178.01 103.69 -84.86
C ARG A 464 -179.48 103.43 -84.65
N GLU A 465 -179.93 102.18 -84.82
CA GLU A 465 -181.33 101.77 -84.64
C GLU A 465 -181.90 102.22 -83.28
N HIS A 466 -181.13 102.05 -82.20
CA HIS A 466 -181.52 102.49 -80.86
C HIS A 466 -181.56 104.02 -80.71
N LYS A 467 -180.74 104.77 -81.46
CA LYS A 467 -180.74 106.23 -81.44
C LYS A 467 -181.89 106.79 -82.27
N ASP A 468 -182.08 106.28 -83.49
CA ASP A 468 -183.17 106.64 -84.38
C ASP A 468 -184.54 106.37 -83.71
N MET A 469 -184.67 105.26 -82.98
CA MET A 469 -185.83 104.95 -82.15
C MET A 469 -186.01 105.90 -80.95
N GLN A 470 -184.92 106.32 -80.28
CA GLN A 470 -185.00 107.32 -79.20
C GLN A 470 -185.41 108.70 -79.70
N ASP A 471 -184.96 109.10 -80.88
CA ASP A 471 -185.28 110.40 -81.47
C ASP A 471 -186.72 110.38 -82.02
N TYR A 472 -187.19 109.27 -82.61
CA TYR A 472 -188.61 109.04 -82.91
C TYR A 472 -189.52 109.17 -81.67
N LEU A 473 -189.14 108.56 -80.53
CA LEU A 473 -189.91 108.66 -79.29
C LEU A 473 -190.02 110.10 -78.78
N LYS A 474 -188.94 110.89 -78.86
CA LYS A 474 -188.93 112.32 -78.49
C LYS A 474 -189.81 113.16 -79.39
N GLU A 475 -189.72 112.97 -80.71
CA GLU A 475 -190.37 113.84 -81.69
C GLU A 475 -191.84 113.49 -81.95
N GLN A 476 -192.22 112.21 -81.91
CA GLN A 476 -193.57 111.76 -82.30
C GLN A 476 -194.46 111.42 -81.09
N VAL A 477 -193.89 110.92 -79.98
CA VAL A 477 -194.67 110.33 -78.87
C VAL A 477 -194.74 111.24 -77.64
N TYR A 478 -193.69 112.03 -77.36
CA TYR A 478 -193.63 112.91 -76.19
C TYR A 478 -194.09 114.36 -76.44
N LEU A 479 -194.91 114.59 -77.47
CA LEU A 479 -195.58 115.87 -77.73
C LEU A 479 -196.92 115.99 -76.99
N SER A 480 -196.88 116.30 -75.69
CA SER A 480 -198.08 116.58 -74.89
C SER A 480 -198.57 118.03 -75.04
N TYR A 481 -199.17 118.37 -76.19
CA TYR A 481 -199.85 119.67 -76.39
C TYR A 481 -201.25 119.67 -75.75
N PRO A 482 -201.56 120.60 -74.82
CA PRO A 482 -202.93 120.78 -74.32
C PRO A 482 -203.87 121.22 -75.44
N ALA A 483 -205.03 120.57 -75.55
CA ALA A 483 -206.05 120.94 -76.53
C ALA A 483 -206.60 122.36 -76.28
N ALA A 484 -207.14 122.99 -77.33
CA ALA A 484 -207.59 124.40 -77.33
C ALA A 484 -208.59 124.77 -76.20
N GLN A 485 -209.28 123.79 -75.62
CA GLN A 485 -210.16 123.96 -74.45
C GLN A 485 -209.46 124.50 -73.18
N TYR A 486 -208.13 124.38 -73.10
CA TYR A 486 -207.36 124.84 -71.93
C TYR A 486 -207.26 126.37 -71.86
N PHE A 487 -206.94 127.03 -72.98
CA PHE A 487 -206.60 128.46 -72.99
C PHE A 487 -207.81 129.40 -72.87
N THR A 488 -209.03 128.90 -73.06
CA THR A 488 -210.28 129.68 -72.88
C THR A 488 -210.71 129.85 -71.42
N GLN A 489 -209.98 129.29 -70.45
CA GLN A 489 -210.36 129.30 -69.02
C GLN A 489 -209.93 130.56 -68.27
N PHE A 490 -209.05 131.40 -68.84
CA PHE A 490 -208.40 132.49 -68.09
C PHE A 490 -208.77 133.89 -68.61
N ASN A 491 -208.99 134.81 -67.67
CA ASN A 491 -209.16 136.26 -67.87
C ASN A 491 -210.36 136.70 -68.75
N THR A 492 -211.44 135.91 -68.77
CA THR A 492 -212.74 136.31 -69.36
C THR A 492 -213.64 137.10 -68.41
N THR A 493 -213.29 137.23 -67.13
CA THR A 493 -214.09 137.91 -66.10
C THR A 493 -213.26 138.82 -65.21
N SER A 494 -213.68 140.08 -65.08
CA SER A 494 -213.09 141.08 -64.18
C SER A 494 -213.81 141.10 -62.81
N LYS A 495 -213.40 140.23 -61.88
CA LYS A 495 -213.77 140.27 -60.46
C LYS A 495 -212.62 139.76 -59.60
#